data_AF-A0A8I2C8G8-F1
#
_entry.id   AF-A0A8I2C8G8-F1
#
_cell.length_a   1.000
_cell.length_b   1.000
_cell.length_c   1.000
_cell.angle_alpha   90.00
_cell.angle_beta   90.00
_cell.angle_gamma   90.00
#
_symmetry.space_group_name_H-M   'P 1'
#
loop_
_entity.id
_entity.type
_entity.pdbx_description
1 polymer ?
#
loop_
_entity_poly.entity_id
_entity_poly.type
_entity_poly.pdbx_seq_one_letter_code
_entity_poly.pdbx_strand_id
1 'polypeptide(L)'
;MADLLELVKIVGSVSGICSAAFLIVDRYTKHYPAAIMVARPLIEGSVNIAHFLLLKNYSERPIIISWQHEANHLCLAKDDSTLSIVRSVMPGETVISLGPNAETYLRVIKPNGHDKIDPENSLEVQLRWRFAQPMLWKVDRTIRIGMRKRDFDEMTDKYVAGVGIRDS
;
A
#
# COMPACT_ATOMS: atom_id res chain seq x y z
N MET A 1 -31.69 48.10 -3.35
CA MET A 1 -32.15 46.71 -3.63
C MET A 1 -31.22 45.97 -4.59
N ALA A 2 -30.72 46.63 -5.65
CA ALA A 2 -29.80 46.00 -6.61
C ALA A 2 -28.51 45.44 -5.96
N ASP A 3 -27.86 46.23 -5.10
CA ASP A 3 -26.60 45.83 -4.44
C ASP A 3 -26.76 44.60 -3.52
N LEU A 4 -27.92 44.44 -2.88
CA LEU A 4 -28.18 43.31 -1.99
C LEU A 4 -28.41 42.01 -2.78
N LEU A 5 -29.05 42.10 -3.95
CA LEU A 5 -29.19 40.96 -4.87
C LEU A 5 -27.86 40.57 -5.50
N GLU A 6 -26.99 41.54 -5.78
CA GLU A 6 -25.67 41.30 -6.35
C GLU A 6 -24.73 40.61 -5.34
N LEU A 7 -24.76 41.07 -4.08
CA LEU A 7 -23.99 40.46 -3.00
C LEU A 7 -24.44 39.01 -2.70
N VAL A 8 -25.76 38.75 -2.72
CA VAL A 8 -26.30 37.38 -2.58
C VAL A 8 -25.86 36.48 -3.73
N LYS A 9 -25.79 36.99 -4.97
CA LYS A 9 -25.30 36.22 -6.13
C LYS A 9 -23.82 35.88 -6.01
N ILE A 10 -22.99 36.82 -5.54
CA ILE A 10 -21.55 36.60 -5.34
C ILE A 10 -21.35 35.52 -4.26
N VAL A 11 -22.02 35.63 -3.11
CA VAL A 11 -21.92 34.65 -2.03
C VAL A 11 -22.42 33.27 -2.47
N GLY A 12 -23.54 33.22 -3.19
CA GLY A 12 -24.09 31.98 -3.74
C GLY A 12 -23.14 31.31 -4.75
N SER A 13 -22.53 32.09 -5.64
CA SER A 13 -21.55 31.60 -6.62
C SER A 13 -20.31 31.04 -5.95
N VAL A 14 -19.76 31.75 -4.95
CA VAL A 14 -18.57 31.29 -4.21
C VAL A 14 -18.88 30.00 -3.45
N SER A 15 -20.03 29.91 -2.78
CA SER A 15 -20.46 28.68 -2.09
C SER A 15 -20.61 27.49 -3.04
N GLY A 16 -21.19 27.72 -4.23
CA GLY A 16 -21.32 26.70 -5.27
C GLY A 16 -19.96 26.20 -5.78
N ILE A 17 -19.02 27.10 -6.03
CA ILE A 17 -17.66 26.77 -6.47
C ILE A 17 -16.90 26.00 -5.38
N CYS A 18 -16.96 26.44 -4.13
CA CYS A 18 -16.35 25.76 -3.00
C CYS A 18 -16.90 24.34 -2.82
N SER A 19 -18.21 24.15 -2.96
CA SER A 19 -18.85 22.83 -2.88
C SER A 19 -18.41 21.91 -4.02
N ALA A 20 -18.36 22.42 -5.25
CA ALA A 20 -17.86 21.67 -6.40
C ALA A 20 -16.38 21.29 -6.24
N ALA A 21 -15.54 22.23 -5.78
CA ALA A 21 -14.12 21.97 -5.49
C ALA A 21 -13.96 20.91 -4.39
N PHE A 22 -14.75 20.99 -3.32
CA PHE A 22 -14.75 20.02 -2.25
C PHE A 22 -15.09 18.61 -2.75
N LEU A 23 -16.13 18.47 -3.59
CA LEU A 23 -16.51 17.18 -4.17
C LEU A 23 -15.40 16.60 -5.08
N ILE A 24 -14.69 17.46 -5.82
CA ILE A 24 -13.56 17.03 -6.65
C ILE A 24 -12.41 16.53 -5.77
N VAL A 25 -12.07 17.27 -4.71
CA VAL A 25 -11.00 16.88 -3.77
C VAL A 25 -11.36 15.58 -3.05
N ASP A 26 -12.57 15.49 -2.48
CA ASP A 26 -13.07 14.31 -1.78
C ASP A 26 -13.06 13.07 -2.69
N ARG A 27 -13.49 13.24 -3.95
CA ARG A 27 -13.45 12.17 -4.95
C ARG A 27 -12.02 11.83 -5.38
N TYR A 28 -11.06 12.75 -5.29
CA TYR A 28 -9.67 12.44 -5.63
C TYR A 28 -8.94 11.70 -4.51
N THR A 29 -9.22 12.04 -3.24
CA THR A 29 -8.54 11.51 -2.05
C THR A 29 -9.11 10.18 -1.56
N LYS A 30 -10.42 9.93 -1.66
CA LYS A 30 -11.05 8.69 -1.14
C LYS A 30 -10.61 7.39 -1.80
N HIS A 31 -9.96 7.46 -2.96
CA HIS A 31 -9.67 6.27 -3.77
C HIS A 31 -8.20 5.87 -3.82
N TYR A 32 -7.36 6.39 -2.91
CA TYR A 32 -5.98 5.95 -2.83
C TYR A 32 -5.90 4.62 -2.07
N PRO A 33 -5.37 3.54 -2.68
CA PRO A 33 -5.05 2.35 -1.92
C PRO A 33 -3.94 2.65 -0.93
N ALA A 34 -4.04 2.08 0.26
CA ALA A 34 -2.96 2.14 1.24
C ALA A 34 -2.11 0.88 1.17
N ALA A 35 -0.80 1.06 1.36
CA ALA A 35 0.18 0.00 1.45
C ALA A 35 1.04 0.24 2.69
N ILE A 36 1.00 -0.68 3.66
CA ILE A 36 1.62 -0.51 4.97
C ILE A 36 2.44 -1.76 5.28
N MET A 37 3.72 -1.58 5.65
CA MET A 37 4.53 -2.70 6.12
C MET A 37 4.18 -3.04 7.57
N VAL A 38 3.99 -4.33 7.84
CA VAL A 38 3.61 -4.84 9.16
C VAL A 38 4.39 -6.12 9.46
N ALA A 39 4.76 -6.33 10.72
CA ALA A 39 5.24 -7.61 11.21
C ALA A 39 4.08 -8.39 11.86
N ARG A 40 3.93 -9.67 11.52
CA ARG A 40 2.94 -10.57 12.12
C ARG A 40 3.47 -12.01 12.12
N PRO A 41 2.96 -12.89 13.00
CA PRO A 41 3.32 -14.29 12.97
C PRO A 41 2.77 -14.96 11.71
N LEU A 42 3.52 -15.92 11.17
CA LEU A 42 3.13 -16.71 9.99
C LEU A 42 1.87 -17.56 10.25
N ILE A 43 1.75 -18.06 11.48
CA ILE A 43 0.63 -18.84 11.98
C ILE A 43 0.23 -18.23 13.31
N GLU A 44 -1.06 -18.10 13.60
CA GLU A 44 -1.52 -17.63 14.91
C GLU A 44 -0.90 -18.46 16.04
N GLY A 45 -0.29 -17.79 17.02
CA GLY A 45 0.43 -18.44 18.13
C GLY A 45 1.86 -18.91 17.80
N SER A 46 2.34 -18.74 16.57
CA SER A 46 3.74 -19.05 16.23
C SER A 46 4.70 -17.94 16.65
N VAL A 47 5.87 -18.34 17.15
CA VAL A 47 7.02 -17.44 17.38
C VAL A 47 7.71 -16.99 16.09
N ASN A 48 7.36 -17.60 14.95
CA ASN A 48 7.97 -17.29 13.67
C ASN A 48 7.28 -16.07 13.03
N ILE A 49 7.92 -14.92 13.18
CA ILE A 49 7.42 -13.62 12.70
C ILE A 49 7.99 -13.35 11.32
N ALA A 50 7.11 -12.90 10.41
CA ALA A 50 7.49 -12.48 9.09
C ALA A 50 6.95 -11.09 8.79
N HIS A 51 7.57 -10.46 7.79
CA HIS A 51 7.17 -9.18 7.24
C HIS A 51 6.06 -9.38 6.22
N PHE A 52 5.04 -8.54 6.31
CA PHE A 52 3.93 -8.50 5.37
C PHE A 52 3.69 -7.06 4.92
N LEU A 53 3.16 -6.93 3.71
CA LEU A 53 2.64 -5.69 3.17
C LEU A 53 1.11 -5.78 3.20
N LEU A 54 0.50 -5.01 4.08
CA LEU A 54 -0.94 -4.81 4.12
C LEU A 54 -1.33 -3.88 2.98
N LEU A 55 -2.13 -4.40 2.06
CA LEU A 55 -2.75 -3.63 0.99
C LEU A 55 -4.23 -3.46 1.29
N LYS A 56 -4.70 -2.21 1.25
CA LYS A 56 -6.10 -1.88 1.50
C LYS A 56 -6.67 -1.06 0.37
N ASN A 57 -7.76 -1.55 -0.22
CA ASN A 57 -8.52 -0.83 -1.21
C ASN A 57 -9.65 -0.05 -0.53
N TYR A 58 -9.55 1.26 -0.44
CA TYR A 58 -10.64 2.11 0.07
C TYR A 58 -11.69 2.46 -0.99
N SER A 59 -11.52 2.00 -2.22
CA SER A 59 -12.50 2.23 -3.27
C SER A 59 -13.64 1.22 -3.22
N GLU A 60 -14.83 1.67 -3.58
CA GLU A 60 -16.02 0.82 -3.85
C GLU A 60 -15.90 -0.02 -5.14
N ARG A 61 -14.72 -0.05 -5.75
CA ARG A 61 -14.47 -0.71 -7.04
C ARG A 61 -13.25 -1.61 -6.92
N PRO A 62 -13.21 -2.73 -7.66
CA PRO A 62 -12.03 -3.57 -7.71
C PRO A 62 -10.85 -2.80 -8.32
N ILE A 63 -9.69 -2.97 -7.72
CA ILE A 63 -8.42 -2.46 -8.21
C ILE A 63 -7.51 -3.62 -8.58
N ILE A 64 -6.68 -3.40 -9.59
CA ILE A 64 -5.60 -4.29 -9.99
C ILE A 64 -4.32 -3.68 -9.44
N ILE A 65 -3.54 -4.48 -8.73
CA ILE A 65 -2.23 -4.11 -8.21
C ILE A 65 -1.20 -5.00 -8.87
N SER A 66 -0.14 -4.42 -9.40
CA SER A 66 0.99 -5.14 -9.97
C SER A 66 2.32 -4.62 -9.44
N TRP A 67 3.33 -5.48 -9.43
CA TRP A 67 4.69 -5.13 -9.04
C TRP A 67 5.68 -5.97 -9.82
N GLN A 68 6.87 -5.41 -10.00
CA GLN A 68 7.98 -6.07 -10.67
C GLN A 68 8.92 -6.69 -9.65
N HIS A 69 9.41 -7.88 -9.97
CA HIS A 69 10.44 -8.57 -9.18
C HIS A 69 11.81 -8.15 -9.69
N GLU A 70 12.53 -7.40 -8.87
CA GLU A 70 13.88 -6.93 -9.17
C GLU A 70 14.86 -7.45 -8.13
N ALA A 71 16.06 -7.85 -8.57
CA ALA A 71 17.02 -8.58 -7.73
C ALA A 71 17.48 -7.84 -6.46
N ASN A 72 17.41 -6.51 -6.46
CA ASN A 72 17.86 -5.64 -5.36
C ASN A 72 16.71 -4.96 -4.60
N HIS A 73 15.46 -5.33 -4.87
CA HIS A 73 14.28 -4.74 -4.25
C HIS A 73 13.56 -5.76 -3.36
N LEU A 74 12.69 -5.29 -2.48
CA LEU A 74 11.85 -6.17 -1.67
C LEU A 74 10.93 -6.99 -2.59
N CYS A 75 10.97 -8.31 -2.43
CA CYS A 75 10.11 -9.21 -3.17
C CYS A 75 8.77 -9.37 -2.43
N LEU A 76 7.66 -9.46 -3.18
CA LEU A 76 6.36 -9.76 -2.59
C LEU A 76 5.85 -11.10 -3.14
N ALA A 77 5.52 -12.01 -2.24
CA ALA A 77 4.83 -13.25 -2.57
C ALA A 77 3.31 -13.06 -2.46
N LYS A 78 2.60 -13.63 -3.43
CA LYS A 78 1.13 -13.56 -3.53
C LYS A 78 0.43 -14.32 -2.39
N ASP A 79 1.01 -15.43 -1.98
CA ASP A 79 0.53 -16.31 -0.92
C ASP A 79 1.72 -17.06 -0.30
N ASP A 80 1.46 -17.85 0.75
CA ASP A 80 2.48 -18.64 1.46
C ASP A 80 2.84 -19.95 0.75
N SER A 81 2.34 -20.19 -0.47
CA SER A 81 2.74 -21.38 -1.21
C SER A 81 4.21 -21.29 -1.64
N THR A 82 4.91 -22.43 -1.58
CA THR A 82 6.30 -22.53 -2.04
C THR A 82 6.46 -22.02 -3.47
N LEU A 83 5.46 -22.28 -4.33
CA LEU A 83 5.47 -21.83 -5.71
C LEU A 83 5.42 -20.31 -5.83
N SER A 84 4.58 -19.62 -5.05
CA SER A 84 4.49 -18.16 -5.05
C SER A 84 5.76 -17.51 -4.51
N ILE A 85 6.36 -18.10 -3.48
CA ILE A 85 7.64 -17.64 -2.93
C ILE A 85 8.73 -17.75 -4.01
N VAL A 86 8.87 -18.90 -4.66
CA VAL A 86 9.88 -19.09 -5.72
C VAL A 86 9.64 -18.12 -6.88
N ARG A 87 8.38 -17.95 -7.31
CA ARG A 87 8.02 -17.00 -8.38
C ARG A 87 8.32 -15.55 -8.02
N SER A 88 8.27 -15.19 -6.74
CA SER A 88 8.56 -13.82 -6.30
C SER A 88 10.04 -13.44 -6.35
N VAL A 89 10.94 -14.43 -6.42
CA VAL A 89 12.38 -14.22 -6.52
C VAL A 89 12.84 -14.19 -7.98
N MET A 90 12.05 -14.77 -8.89
CA MET A 90 12.34 -14.76 -10.32
C MET A 90 11.93 -13.42 -10.96
N PRO A 91 12.73 -12.88 -11.90
CA PRO A 91 12.35 -11.68 -12.65
C PRO A 91 10.98 -11.85 -13.31
N GLY A 92 10.11 -10.86 -13.16
CA GLY A 92 8.77 -10.90 -13.72
C GLY A 92 7.85 -9.85 -13.14
N GLU A 93 6.59 -9.85 -13.58
CA GLU A 93 5.53 -9.03 -12.99
C GLU A 93 4.51 -9.96 -12.34
N THR A 94 4.12 -9.64 -11.11
CA THR A 94 2.98 -10.29 -10.45
C THR A 94 1.83 -9.32 -10.36
N VAL A 95 0.63 -9.84 -10.59
CA VAL A 95 -0.61 -9.08 -10.61
C VAL A 95 -1.63 -9.73 -9.68
N ILE A 96 -2.29 -8.92 -8.86
CA ILE A 96 -3.43 -9.33 -8.04
C ILE A 96 -4.61 -8.40 -8.29
N SER A 97 -5.81 -8.91 -8.05
CA SER A 97 -7.04 -8.12 -8.02
C SER A 97 -7.51 -8.02 -6.59
N LEU A 98 -7.74 -6.79 -6.11
CA LEU A 98 -8.28 -6.51 -4.80
C LEU A 98 -9.70 -5.96 -4.97
N GLY A 99 -10.68 -6.63 -4.36
CA GLY A 99 -12.09 -6.25 -4.45
C GLY A 99 -12.41 -4.89 -3.80
N PRO A 100 -13.64 -4.39 -3.97
CA PRO A 100 -14.13 -3.19 -3.27
C PRO A 100 -13.95 -3.29 -1.76
N ASN A 101 -13.42 -2.26 -1.10
CA ASN A 101 -13.25 -2.21 0.37
C ASN A 101 -12.48 -3.40 0.97
N ALA A 102 -11.75 -4.15 0.14
CA ALA A 102 -11.04 -5.35 0.57
C ALA A 102 -9.63 -5.01 1.02
N GLU A 103 -9.08 -5.88 1.87
CA GLU A 103 -7.69 -5.85 2.29
C GLU A 103 -7.03 -7.21 2.08
N THR A 104 -5.72 -7.20 1.89
CA THR A 104 -4.91 -8.41 1.71
C THR A 104 -3.53 -8.21 2.30
N TYR A 105 -2.90 -9.32 2.69
CA TYR A 105 -1.55 -9.36 3.22
C TYR A 105 -0.67 -10.08 2.23
N LEU A 106 0.35 -9.40 1.72
CA LEU A 106 1.36 -10.02 0.88
C LEU A 106 2.62 -10.25 1.70
N ARG A 107 3.17 -11.45 1.65
CA ARG A 107 4.41 -11.74 2.37
C ARG A 107 5.56 -11.01 1.70
N VAL A 108 6.35 -10.30 2.50
CA VAL A 108 7.55 -9.61 2.05
C VAL A 108 8.75 -10.52 2.23
N ILE A 109 9.53 -10.67 1.17
CA ILE A 109 10.72 -11.52 1.11
C ILE A 109 11.93 -10.61 0.94
N LYS A 110 12.96 -10.88 1.73
CA LYS A 110 14.23 -10.15 1.68
C LYS A 110 14.88 -10.31 0.29
N PRO A 111 15.50 -9.25 -0.26
CA PRO A 111 16.21 -9.34 -1.53
C PRO A 111 17.40 -10.31 -1.43
N ASN A 112 17.84 -10.81 -2.60
CA ASN A 112 19.05 -11.60 -2.68
C ASN A 112 20.25 -10.76 -2.22
N GLY A 113 21.01 -11.27 -1.25
CA GLY A 113 22.16 -10.55 -0.71
C GLY A 113 21.81 -9.45 0.32
N HIS A 114 20.63 -9.51 0.94
CA HIS A 114 20.22 -8.63 2.06
C HIS A 114 21.34 -8.36 3.08
N ASP A 115 22.10 -9.39 3.43
CA ASP A 115 23.18 -9.29 4.42
C ASP A 115 24.30 -8.32 3.99
N LYS A 116 24.50 -8.15 2.68
CA LYS A 116 25.52 -7.26 2.09
C LYS A 116 25.02 -5.83 1.88
N ILE A 117 23.72 -5.58 2.03
CA ILE A 117 23.15 -4.23 1.90
C ILE A 117 23.50 -3.44 3.17
N ASP A 118 23.94 -2.19 3.01
CA ASP A 118 24.21 -1.28 4.12
C ASP A 118 22.94 -1.09 4.98
N PRO A 119 23.01 -1.19 6.32
CA PRO A 119 21.87 -0.94 7.22
C PRO A 119 21.15 0.40 7.02
N GLU A 120 21.87 1.44 6.57
CA GLU A 120 21.30 2.77 6.34
C GLU A 120 20.65 2.93 4.95
N ASN A 121 20.82 1.96 4.05
CA ASN A 121 20.16 1.98 2.74
C ASN A 121 18.67 1.66 2.83
N SER A 122 17.89 2.22 1.90
CA SER A 122 16.47 1.92 1.75
C SER A 122 16.25 0.59 1.02
N LEU A 123 15.32 -0.19 1.55
CA LEU A 123 14.71 -1.33 0.91
C LEU A 123 13.34 -0.88 0.40
N GLU A 124 13.12 -1.00 -0.91
CA GLU A 124 11.94 -0.45 -1.56
C GLU A 124 11.17 -1.50 -2.34
N VAL A 125 9.86 -1.31 -2.46
CA VAL A 125 8.99 -2.00 -3.39
C VAL A 125 8.12 -0.98 -4.12
N GLN A 126 8.02 -1.15 -5.44
CA GLN A 126 7.21 -0.29 -6.28
C GLN A 126 5.95 -1.04 -6.73
N LEU A 127 4.80 -0.55 -6.26
CA LEU A 127 3.49 -1.04 -6.67
C LEU A 127 2.92 -0.14 -7.75
N ARG A 128 2.37 -0.74 -8.80
CA ARG A 128 1.49 -0.07 -9.74
C ARG A 128 0.07 -0.47 -9.42
N TRP A 129 -0.85 0.48 -9.45
CA TRP A 129 -2.26 0.18 -9.24
C TRP A 129 -3.13 0.93 -10.26
N ARG A 130 -4.21 0.25 -10.65
CA ARG A 130 -5.20 0.75 -11.60
C ARG A 130 -6.59 0.22 -11.26
N PHE A 131 -7.63 0.89 -11.71
CA PHE A 131 -8.99 0.34 -11.62
C PHE A 131 -9.14 -0.81 -12.61
N ALA A 132 -9.87 -1.87 -12.21
CA ALA A 132 -10.16 -2.98 -13.12
C ALA A 132 -11.05 -2.56 -14.30
N GLN A 133 -11.89 -1.54 -14.09
CA GLN A 133 -12.69 -0.91 -15.14
C GLN A 133 -12.07 0.44 -15.50
N PRO A 134 -11.75 0.70 -16.79
CA PRO A 134 -11.17 1.96 -17.21
C PRO A 134 -12.10 3.12 -16.91
N MET A 135 -11.59 4.16 -16.24
CA MET A 135 -12.27 5.43 -16.09
C MET A 135 -11.60 6.45 -17.01
N LEU A 136 -12.40 7.19 -17.77
CA LEU A 136 -11.94 8.24 -18.71
C LEU A 136 -11.00 9.29 -18.09
N TRP A 137 -10.94 9.39 -16.76
CA TRP A 137 -10.26 10.48 -16.05
C TRP A 137 -9.30 10.03 -14.93
N LYS A 138 -9.05 8.71 -14.77
CA LYS A 138 -8.14 8.24 -13.71
C LYS A 138 -6.91 7.57 -14.30
N VAL A 139 -5.77 8.16 -13.96
CA VAL A 139 -4.42 7.74 -14.38
C VAL A 139 -3.98 6.54 -13.56
N ASP A 140 -3.31 5.58 -14.21
CA ASP A 140 -2.56 4.53 -13.54
C ASP A 140 -1.55 5.17 -12.57
N ARG A 141 -1.46 4.64 -11.36
CA ARG A 141 -0.63 5.24 -10.32
C ARG A 141 0.41 4.27 -9.83
N THR A 142 1.54 4.82 -9.43
CA THR A 142 2.63 4.10 -8.82
C THR A 142 2.78 4.56 -7.37
N ILE A 143 2.87 3.60 -6.45
CA ILE A 143 3.18 3.83 -5.05
C ILE A 143 4.54 3.19 -4.78
N ARG A 144 5.46 3.94 -4.18
CA ARG A 144 6.71 3.41 -3.67
C ARG A 144 6.59 3.29 -2.16
N ILE A 145 6.80 2.07 -1.67
CA ILE A 145 6.90 1.81 -0.23
C ILE A 145 8.36 1.48 0.03
N GLY A 146 8.95 2.18 0.97
CA GLY A 146 10.35 1.99 1.34
C GLY A 146 10.56 2.14 2.83
N MET A 147 11.52 1.41 3.35
CA MET A 147 12.02 1.57 4.72
C MET A 147 13.51 1.28 4.76
N ARG A 148 14.24 1.78 5.76
CA ARG A 148 15.66 1.46 5.89
C ARG A 148 15.82 -0.01 6.25
N LYS A 149 16.93 -0.63 5.83
CA LYS A 149 17.25 -2.01 6.19
C LYS A 149 17.26 -2.21 7.71
N ARG A 150 17.86 -1.28 8.45
CA ARG A 150 17.86 -1.31 9.93
C ARG A 150 16.46 -1.37 10.52
N ASP A 151 15.54 -0.55 10.05
CA ASP A 151 14.17 -0.47 10.56
C ASP A 151 13.39 -1.73 10.17
N PHE A 152 13.69 -2.28 8.99
CA PHE A 152 13.11 -3.54 8.52
C PHE A 152 13.51 -4.69 9.45
N ASP A 153 14.80 -4.84 9.74
CA ASP A 153 15.30 -5.90 10.61
C ASP A 153 14.82 -5.69 12.07
N GLU A 154 14.84 -4.45 12.59
CA GLU A 154 14.33 -4.11 13.93
C GLU A 154 12.83 -4.42 14.13
N MET A 155 12.01 -4.37 13.07
CA MET A 155 10.56 -4.59 13.16
C MET A 155 10.21 -6.01 13.63
N THR A 156 11.01 -7.02 13.24
CA THR A 156 10.83 -8.40 13.70
C THR A 156 11.26 -8.54 15.16
N ASP A 157 12.41 -7.97 15.51
CA ASP A 157 12.99 -8.08 16.84
C ASP A 157 12.12 -7.42 17.91
N LYS A 158 11.57 -6.23 17.62
CA LYS A 158 10.64 -5.53 18.52
C LYS A 158 9.32 -6.28 18.70
N TYR A 159 8.85 -6.98 17.66
CA TYR A 159 7.64 -7.80 17.78
C TYR A 159 7.87 -9.00 18.71
N VAL A 160 9.01 -9.70 18.58
CA VAL A 160 9.39 -10.80 19.50
C VAL A 160 9.44 -10.30 20.94
N ALA A 161 10.14 -9.18 21.17
CA ALA A 161 10.30 -8.60 22.50
C ALA A 161 8.96 -8.15 23.12
N GLY A 162 8.06 -7.57 22.31
CA GLY A 162 6.75 -7.11 22.77
C GLY A 162 5.76 -8.23 23.09
N VAL A 163 5.83 -9.37 22.39
CA VAL A 163 5.02 -10.56 22.69
C VAL A 163 5.55 -11.28 23.94
N GLY A 164 6.88 -11.39 24.10
CA GLY A 164 7.49 -12.04 25.26
C GLY A 164 7.19 -11.39 26.61
N ILE A 165 6.80 -10.10 26.64
CA ILE A 165 6.43 -9.37 27.86
C ILE A 165 4.98 -9.62 28.27
N ARG A 166 4.11 -10.12 27.38
CA ARG A 166 2.70 -10.39 27.70
C ARG A 166 2.44 -11.76 28.32
N ASP A 167 3.38 -12.69 28.19
CA ASP A 167 3.24 -14.08 28.65
C ASP A 167 4.05 -14.39 29.93
N SER A 168 4.53 -13.35 30.64
CA SER A 168 5.24 -13.43 31.93
C SER A 168 4.54 -12.61 33.00
#